data_AF-A0A2T3ZR47-F1
#
_entry.id   AF-A0A2T3ZR47-F1
#
_cell.length_a   1.000
_cell.length_b   1.000
_cell.length_c   1.000
_cell.angle_alpha   90.00
_cell.angle_beta   90.00
_cell.angle_gamma   90.00
#
_symmetry.space_group_name_H-M   'P 1'
#
loop_
_entity.id
_entity.type
_entity.pdbx_description
1 polymer ?
#
loop_
_entity_poly.entity_id
_entity_poly.type
_entity_poly.pdbx_seq_one_letter_code
_entity_poly.pdbx_strand_id
1 'polypeptide(L)'
;MGFLRNICNSTIQISISSRLRQLGLSYAQHYSTPKEAFAAGNTYPFSNENLSSLSLNSRVTKVLQYVGKAVSVTPEVLARAYIHSKVRCHHSLTAVAKRAFGCRWECRVTLALLRQIDQ
;
A
#
# COMPACT_ATOMS: atom_id res chain seq x y z
N MET A 1 -10.99 -20.30 7.25
CA MET A 1 -11.31 -19.15 6.36
C MET A 1 -10.04 -18.61 5.73
N GLY A 2 -9.59 -19.15 4.58
CA GLY A 2 -8.32 -18.74 3.93
C GLY A 2 -8.31 -18.83 2.40
N PHE A 3 -9.42 -19.27 1.79
CA PHE A 3 -9.51 -19.51 0.34
C PHE A 3 -9.24 -18.26 -0.50
N LEU A 4 -9.92 -17.14 -0.20
CA LEU A 4 -9.74 -15.87 -0.93
C LEU A 4 -8.32 -15.32 -0.79
N ARG A 5 -7.71 -15.41 0.39
CA ARG A 5 -6.31 -15.02 0.61
C ARG A 5 -5.35 -15.85 -0.24
N ASN A 6 -5.59 -17.16 -0.33
CA ASN A 6 -4.74 -18.07 -1.09
C ASN A 6 -4.88 -17.84 -2.60
N ILE A 7 -6.09 -17.56 -3.09
CA ILE A 7 -6.31 -17.19 -4.50
C ILE A 7 -5.61 -15.85 -4.82
N CYS A 8 -5.70 -14.86 -3.93
CA CYS A 8 -5.02 -13.59 -4.13
C CYS A 8 -3.49 -13.69 -4.09
N ASN A 9 -2.91 -14.83 -3.71
CA ASN A 9 -1.48 -15.12 -3.77
C ASN A 9 -1.24 -16.43 -4.56
N SER A 10 -1.80 -16.50 -5.77
CA SER A 10 -1.73 -17.70 -6.60
C SER A 10 -1.19 -17.40 -8.00
N THR A 11 -0.54 -18.41 -8.58
CA THR A 11 -0.23 -18.43 -10.01
C THR A 11 -1.11 -19.48 -10.66
N ILE A 12 -1.97 -19.04 -11.59
CA ILE A 12 -2.88 -19.89 -12.33
C ILE A 12 -2.30 -20.08 -13.73
N GLN A 13 -1.98 -21.33 -14.07
CA GLN A 13 -1.67 -21.71 -15.44
C GLN A 13 -2.96 -21.82 -16.24
N ILE A 14 -3.01 -21.16 -17.39
CA ILE A 14 -4.15 -21.25 -18.28
C ILE A 14 -4.13 -22.58 -19.02
N SER A 15 -5.26 -23.30 -19.01
CA SER A 15 -5.40 -24.59 -19.68
C SER A 15 -5.05 -24.52 -21.16
N ILE A 16 -4.32 -25.52 -21.65
CA ILE A 16 -3.87 -25.62 -23.05
C ILE A 16 -5.06 -25.64 -24.02
N SER A 17 -6.17 -26.28 -23.63
CA SER A 17 -7.38 -26.37 -24.43
C SER A 17 -8.23 -25.09 -24.44
N SER A 18 -7.91 -24.11 -23.59
CA SER A 18 -8.74 -22.92 -23.46
C SER A 18 -8.51 -21.92 -24.59
N ARG A 19 -9.57 -21.19 -24.94
CA ARG A 19 -9.47 -20.06 -25.88
C ARG A 19 -8.46 -19.01 -25.42
N LEU A 20 -8.38 -18.73 -24.11
CA LEU A 20 -7.41 -17.77 -23.57
C LEU A 20 -5.97 -18.18 -23.88
N ARG A 21 -5.65 -19.47 -23.78
CA ARG A 21 -4.33 -19.97 -24.17
C ARG A 21 -4.08 -19.83 -25.66
N GLN A 22 -5.07 -20.18 -26.49
CA GLN A 22 -4.99 -20.05 -27.94
C GLN A 22 -4.77 -18.59 -28.37
N LEU A 23 -5.37 -17.64 -27.65
CA LEU A 23 -5.19 -16.20 -27.88
C LEU A 23 -3.87 -15.65 -27.32
N GLY A 24 -3.08 -16.47 -26.60
CA GLY A 24 -1.75 -16.09 -26.14
C GLY A 24 -1.61 -15.82 -24.64
N LEU A 25 -2.65 -15.98 -23.82
CA LEU A 25 -2.54 -15.86 -22.36
C LEU A 25 -1.99 -17.16 -21.75
N SER A 26 -0.80 -17.10 -21.15
CA SER A 26 -0.12 -18.28 -20.61
C SER A 26 -0.35 -18.50 -19.12
N TYR A 27 -0.14 -17.46 -18.32
CA TYR A 27 -0.29 -17.50 -16.85
C TYR A 27 -0.96 -16.23 -16.35
N ALA A 28 -1.72 -16.39 -15.27
CA ALA A 28 -2.29 -15.31 -14.47
C ALA A 28 -1.69 -15.39 -13.07
N GLN A 29 -0.98 -14.35 -12.66
CA GLN A 29 -0.37 -14.26 -11.34
C GLN A 29 -1.11 -13.22 -10.50
N HIS A 30 -1.51 -13.62 -9.30
CA HIS A 30 -2.20 -12.79 -8.33
C HIS A 30 -1.29 -12.50 -7.16
N TYR A 31 -1.24 -11.23 -6.76
CA TYR A 31 -0.53 -10.78 -5.57
C TYR A 31 -1.47 -10.01 -4.66
N SER A 32 -1.61 -10.46 -3.42
CA SER A 32 -2.38 -9.78 -2.40
C SER A 32 -1.61 -8.53 -2.03
N THR A 33 -2.21 -7.36 -2.26
CA THR A 33 -1.58 -6.09 -1.95
C THR A 33 -2.11 -5.59 -0.60
N PRO A 34 -1.21 -5.30 0.37
CA PRO A 34 -1.63 -4.74 1.65
C PRO A 34 -1.80 -3.21 1.58
N LYS A 35 -1.34 -2.57 0.50
CA LYS A 35 -1.30 -1.10 0.37
C LYS A 35 -2.68 -0.46 0.52
N GLU A 36 -3.71 -1.12 0.03
CA GLU A 36 -5.11 -0.67 0.09
C GLU A 36 -5.60 -0.59 1.54
N ALA A 37 -5.15 -1.50 2.41
CA ALA A 37 -5.48 -1.46 3.84
C ALA A 37 -4.85 -0.26 4.56
N PHE A 38 -3.85 0.39 3.97
CA PHE A 38 -3.22 1.61 4.48
C PHE A 38 -3.72 2.87 3.77
N ALA A 39 -4.47 2.78 2.68
CA ALA A 39 -4.99 3.94 1.97
C ALA A 39 -6.44 4.21 2.39
N ALA A 40 -6.69 5.26 3.18
CA ALA A 40 -8.05 5.71 3.50
C ALA A 40 -8.28 7.02 2.75
N GLY A 41 -9.04 6.97 1.65
CA GLY A 41 -9.26 8.15 0.80
C GLY A 41 -7.96 8.80 0.32
N ASN A 42 -7.01 7.98 -0.17
CA ASN A 42 -5.65 8.40 -0.55
C ASN A 42 -4.79 9.01 0.58
N THR A 43 -5.25 8.95 1.83
CA THR A 43 -4.45 9.39 2.99
C THR A 43 -3.71 8.21 3.61
N TYR A 44 -2.39 8.27 3.54
CA TYR A 44 -1.48 7.25 4.07
C TYR A 44 -1.06 7.56 5.51
N PRO A 45 -0.83 6.54 6.35
CA PRO A 45 -0.18 6.71 7.64
C PRO A 45 1.14 7.45 7.49
N PHE A 46 1.45 8.31 8.46
CA PHE A 46 2.70 9.09 8.48
C PHE A 46 2.90 10.09 7.33
N SER A 47 1.84 10.45 6.59
CA SER A 47 1.92 11.47 5.53
C SER A 47 2.04 12.91 6.04
N ASN A 48 1.92 13.15 7.35
CA ASN A 48 2.09 14.48 7.92
C ASN A 48 3.58 14.84 7.98
N GLU A 49 4.01 15.78 7.13
CA GLU A 49 5.39 16.24 7.00
C GLU A 49 5.98 16.78 8.31
N ASN A 50 5.11 17.33 9.18
CA ASN A 50 5.51 17.85 10.49
C ASN A 50 5.88 16.75 11.50
N LEU A 51 5.63 15.47 11.21
CA LEU A 51 6.05 14.38 12.11
C LEU A 51 7.56 14.34 12.29
N SER A 52 8.33 14.78 11.30
CA SER A 52 9.79 14.93 11.39
C SER A 52 10.20 15.86 12.54
N SER A 53 9.37 16.84 12.90
CA SER A 53 9.67 17.79 13.99
C SER A 53 9.66 17.14 15.37
N LEU A 54 9.06 15.94 15.53
CA LEU A 54 9.14 15.16 16.77
C LEU A 54 10.56 14.70 17.10
N SER A 55 11.46 14.67 16.10
CA SER A 55 12.86 14.33 16.31
C SER A 55 13.70 15.51 16.82
N LEU A 56 13.18 16.74 16.74
CA LEU A 56 13.90 17.94 17.12
C LEU A 56 13.91 18.11 18.64
N ASN A 57 15.06 18.55 19.17
CA ASN A 57 15.15 18.95 20.56
C ASN A 57 14.24 20.16 20.82
N SER A 58 13.51 20.15 21.94
CA SER A 58 12.58 21.22 22.32
C SER A 58 13.21 22.62 22.36
N ARG A 59 14.51 22.73 22.68
CA ARG A 59 15.25 24.00 22.63
C ARG A 59 15.43 24.52 21.20
N VAL A 60 15.78 23.64 20.27
CA VAL A 60 15.94 23.97 18.84
C VAL A 60 14.60 24.41 18.26
N THR A 61 13.54 23.66 18.57
CA THR A 61 12.18 23.97 18.12
C THR A 61 11.72 25.35 18.59
N LYS A 62 11.97 25.70 19.86
CA LYS A 62 11.65 27.04 20.40
C LYS A 62 12.42 28.16 19.72
N VAL A 63 13.70 27.97 19.45
CA VAL A 63 14.53 28.97 18.74
C VAL A 63 14.02 29.17 17.32
N LEU A 64 13.75 28.09 16.59
CA LEU A 64 13.22 28.16 15.21
C LEU A 64 11.86 28.85 15.16
N GLN A 65 10.99 28.62 16.15
CA GLN A 65 9.70 29.29 16.26
C GLN A 65 9.85 30.77 16.57
N TYR A 66 10.74 31.12 17.49
CA TYR A 66 11.02 32.50 17.86
C TYR A 66 11.57 33.31 16.67
N VAL A 67 12.52 32.74 15.92
CA VAL A 67 13.12 33.41 14.76
C VAL A 67 12.19 33.40 13.55
N GLY A 68 11.53 32.27 13.28
CA GLY A 68 10.74 32.05 12.06
C GLY A 68 9.30 32.56 12.10
N LYS A 69 8.78 32.99 13.27
CA LYS A 69 7.39 33.46 13.48
C LYS A 69 6.28 32.51 12.97
N ALA A 70 6.58 31.25 12.72
CA ALA A 70 5.62 30.27 12.21
C ALA A 70 4.74 29.68 13.33
N VAL A 71 3.51 29.29 12.99
CA VAL A 71 2.61 28.57 13.91
C VAL A 71 3.21 27.21 14.24
N SER A 72 3.68 27.09 15.48
CA SER A 72 4.15 25.86 16.10
C SER A 72 3.06 24.78 16.08
N VAL A 73 3.26 23.69 15.36
CA VAL A 73 2.46 22.49 15.62
C VAL A 73 2.87 21.94 16.98
N THR A 74 1.91 21.82 17.89
CA THR A 74 2.10 21.33 19.26
C THR A 74 2.68 19.90 19.23
N PRO A 75 3.86 19.64 19.82
CA PRO A 75 4.49 18.31 19.81
C PRO A 75 3.59 17.20 20.34
N GLU A 76 2.75 17.50 21.33
CA GLU A 76 1.81 16.56 21.92
C GLU A 76 0.72 16.13 20.92
N VAL A 77 0.26 17.05 20.06
CA VAL A 77 -0.71 16.75 18.99
C VAL A 77 -0.05 15.87 17.94
N LEU A 78 1.19 16.18 17.54
CA LEU A 78 1.95 15.38 16.58
C LEU A 78 2.23 13.98 17.12
N ALA A 79 2.60 13.85 18.40
CA ALA A 79 2.83 12.57 19.05
C ALA A 79 1.54 11.71 19.04
N ARG A 80 0.38 12.30 19.33
CA ARG A 80 -0.91 11.61 19.21
C ARG A 80 -1.17 11.16 17.76
N ALA A 81 -0.98 12.05 16.77
CA ALA A 81 -1.16 11.70 15.36
C ALA A 81 -0.24 10.55 14.91
N TYR A 82 1.01 10.53 15.39
CA TYR A 82 1.96 9.44 15.17
C TYR A 82 1.49 8.12 15.78
N ILE A 83 1.05 8.13 17.05
CA ILE A 83 0.53 6.95 17.74
C ILE A 83 -0.71 6.43 17.02
N HIS A 84 -1.65 7.28 16.64
CA HIS A 84 -2.83 6.88 15.87
C HIS A 84 -2.45 6.26 14.52
N SER A 85 -1.45 6.81 13.83
CA SER A 85 -0.92 6.21 12.59
C SER A 85 -0.36 4.81 12.84
N LYS A 86 0.39 4.59 13.94
CA LYS A 86 0.89 3.26 14.34
C LYS A 86 -0.24 2.27 14.64
N VAL A 87 -1.22 2.68 15.45
CA VAL A 87 -2.38 1.84 15.81
C VAL A 87 -3.16 1.44 14.57
N ARG A 88 -3.40 2.40 13.66
CA ARG A 88 -4.02 2.12 12.36
C ARG A 88 -3.24 1.08 11.57
N CYS A 89 -1.93 1.24 11.42
CA CYS A 89 -1.09 0.26 10.72
C CYS A 89 -1.16 -1.13 11.36
N HIS A 90 -1.12 -1.21 12.69
CA HIS A 90 -1.21 -2.47 13.41
C HIS A 90 -2.54 -3.20 13.14
N HIS A 91 -3.66 -2.48 13.19
CA HIS A 91 -4.97 -3.06 12.86
C HIS A 91 -5.06 -3.48 11.40
N SER A 92 -4.56 -2.66 10.46
CA SER A 92 -4.53 -3.00 9.03
C SER A 92 -3.72 -4.28 8.78
N LEU A 93 -2.53 -4.40 9.34
CA LEU A 93 -1.70 -5.62 9.21
C LEU A 93 -2.39 -6.86 9.79
N THR A 94 -2.98 -6.73 10.98
CA THR A 94 -3.72 -7.81 11.63
C THR A 94 -4.93 -8.25 10.80
N ALA A 95 -5.61 -7.30 10.15
CA ALA A 95 -6.74 -7.59 9.29
C ALA A 95 -6.29 -8.27 7.98
N VAL A 96 -5.23 -7.77 7.35
CA VAL A 96 -4.64 -8.34 6.11
C VAL A 96 -4.15 -9.78 6.34
N ALA A 97 -3.71 -10.12 7.56
CA ALA A 97 -3.35 -11.50 7.88
C ALA A 97 -4.54 -12.48 7.70
N LYS A 98 -5.78 -12.00 7.88
CA LYS A 98 -7.00 -12.82 7.83
C LYS A 98 -7.83 -12.62 6.55
N ARG A 99 -7.58 -11.58 5.76
CA ARG A 99 -8.40 -11.16 4.60
C ARG A 99 -7.52 -10.58 3.49
N ALA A 100 -7.99 -10.68 2.24
CA ALA A 100 -7.41 -9.94 1.12
C ALA A 100 -8.15 -8.60 0.95
N PHE A 101 -7.40 -7.50 0.80
CA PHE A 101 -7.95 -6.14 0.65
C PHE A 101 -7.75 -5.56 -0.75
N GLY A 102 -6.79 -6.10 -1.49
CA GLY A 102 -6.50 -5.78 -2.87
C GLY A 102 -5.80 -6.97 -3.51
N CYS A 103 -5.98 -7.11 -4.82
CA CYS A 103 -5.30 -8.11 -5.62
C CYS A 103 -4.75 -7.42 -6.85
N ARG A 104 -3.42 -7.44 -7.00
CA ARG A 104 -2.77 -7.09 -8.26
C ARG A 104 -2.76 -8.33 -9.14
N TRP A 105 -3.24 -8.17 -10.37
CA TRP A 105 -3.23 -9.22 -11.37
C TRP A 105 -2.20 -8.92 -12.44
N GLU A 106 -1.33 -9.89 -12.72
CA GLU A 106 -0.32 -9.83 -13.77
C GLU A 106 -0.50 -11.00 -14.73
N CYS A 107 -0.42 -10.73 -16.02
CA CYS A 107 -0.60 -11.73 -17.07
C CYS A 107 0.71 -11.97 -17.81
N ARG A 108 1.09 -13.24 -17.99
CA ARG A 108 2.14 -13.62 -18.94
C ARG A 108 1.49 -13.95 -20.27
N VAL A 109 1.83 -13.16 -21.29
CA VAL A 109 1.30 -13.29 -22.65
C VAL A 109 2.38 -13.75 -23.62
N THR A 110 1.98 -14.35 -24.74
CA THR A 110 2.89 -14.66 -25.85
C THR A 110 3.36 -13.38 -26.52
N LEU A 111 4.52 -13.43 -27.17
CA LEU A 111 5.05 -12.30 -27.93
C LEU A 111 4.09 -11.83 -29.04
N ALA A 112 3.38 -12.78 -29.67
CA ALA A 112 2.39 -12.47 -30.69
C ALA A 112 1.24 -11.61 -30.12
N LEU A 113 0.69 -12.01 -28.97
CA LEU A 113 -0.36 -11.24 -28.30
C LEU A 113 0.18 -9.88 -27.80
N LEU A 114 1.40 -9.84 -27.25
CA LEU A 114 2.01 -8.57 -26.80
C LEU A 114 2.12 -7.58 -27.97
N ARG A 115 2.62 -8.02 -29.12
CA ARG A 115 2.74 -7.17 -30.33
C ARG A 115 1.39 -6.69 -30.86
N GLN A 116 0.33 -7.45 -30.69
CA GLN A 116 -1.03 -7.03 -31.07
C GLN A 116 -1.60 -5.97 -30.13
N ILE A 117 -1.22 -5.99 -28.85
CA ILE A 117 -1.67 -5.02 -27.84
C ILE A 117 -0.88 -3.70 -27.93
N ASP A 118 0.39 -3.77 -28.32
CA ASP A 118 1.30 -2.63 -28.44
C ASP A 118 1.08 -1.76 -29.70
N GLN A 119 0.16 -2.18 -30.58
CA GLN A 119 -0.25 -1.46 -31.80
C GLN A 119 -1.43 -0.53 -31.51
#